data_AF-A0A2V9T0U8-F1
#
_entry.id   AF-A0A2V9T0U8-F1
#
_cell.length_a   1.000
_cell.length_b   1.000
_cell.length_c   1.000
_cell.angle_alpha   90.00
_cell.angle_beta   90.00
_cell.angle_gamma   90.00
#
_symmetry.space_group_name_H-M   'P 1'
#
loop_
_entity.id
_entity.type
_entity.pdbx_description
1 polymer ?
#
loop_
_entity_poly.entity_id
_entity_poly.type
_entity_poly.pdbx_seq_one_letter_code
_entity_poly.pdbx_strand_id
1 'polypeptide(L)'
;MKIPLDFTDTFSDCGFTIVDHIEGFFTIHVFFAKNGDPRIEIDTFSLKETVTNPANGMSFTTTNAGPNIITFHKDGSSTLAEIGLVSHIILKGQGEIAAQVGKIVTTFDADGNLIGISFEAGKHDDLLPAICAALA
;
A
#
# COMPACT_ATOMS: atom_id res chain seq x y z
N MET A 1 -12.23 12.22 -9.65
CA MET A 1 -12.86 11.17 -10.48
C MET A 1 -12.59 9.84 -9.79
N LYS A 2 -13.60 9.01 -9.54
CA LYS A 2 -13.39 7.66 -9.00
C LYS A 2 -13.00 6.73 -10.15
N ILE A 3 -11.84 6.10 -10.03
CA ILE A 3 -11.29 5.15 -10.98
C ILE A 3 -11.47 3.76 -10.35
N PRO A 4 -12.23 2.85 -10.97
CA PRO A 4 -12.32 1.48 -10.49
C PRO A 4 -10.99 0.76 -10.73
N LEU A 5 -10.60 -0.08 -9.76
CA LEU A 5 -9.45 -0.97 -9.85
C LEU A 5 -9.96 -2.39 -9.68
N ASP A 6 -9.50 -3.27 -10.56
CA ASP A 6 -9.69 -4.72 -10.52
C ASP A 6 -8.52 -5.33 -11.26
N PHE A 7 -7.56 -5.87 -10.51
CA PHE A 7 -6.38 -6.50 -11.08
C PHE A 7 -5.96 -7.71 -10.26
N THR A 8 -5.27 -8.62 -10.92
CA THR A 8 -4.72 -9.84 -10.32
C THR A 8 -3.24 -9.91 -10.68
N ASP A 9 -2.41 -10.22 -9.68
CA ASP A 9 -1.00 -10.51 -9.88
C ASP A 9 -0.63 -11.86 -9.23
N THR A 10 0.54 -12.38 -9.56
CA THR A 10 1.07 -13.61 -8.99
C THR A 10 2.53 -13.46 -8.60
N PHE A 11 2.89 -13.93 -7.41
CA PHE A 11 4.28 -13.96 -6.94
C PHE A 11 4.61 -15.31 -6.28
N SER A 12 5.88 -15.57 -5.99
CA SER A 12 6.34 -16.89 -5.52
C SER A 12 7.45 -16.84 -4.46
N ASP A 13 7.57 -15.72 -3.76
CA ASP A 13 8.60 -15.50 -2.72
C ASP A 13 8.45 -16.42 -1.50
N CYS A 14 7.27 -17.04 -1.31
CA CYS A 14 7.00 -18.01 -0.25
C CYS A 14 7.44 -19.45 -0.59
N GLY A 15 8.02 -19.69 -1.77
CA GLY A 15 8.35 -21.04 -2.27
C GLY A 15 7.17 -21.79 -2.90
N PHE A 16 6.00 -21.15 -2.98
CA PHE A 16 4.81 -21.58 -3.71
C PHE A 16 4.16 -20.37 -4.39
N THR A 17 3.36 -20.62 -5.43
CA THR A 17 2.64 -19.55 -6.12
C THR A 17 1.54 -18.97 -5.25
N ILE A 18 1.49 -17.64 -5.19
CA ILE A 18 0.42 -16.87 -4.57
C ILE A 18 -0.29 -16.09 -5.67
N VAL A 19 -1.61 -16.05 -5.60
CA VAL A 19 -2.47 -15.19 -6.42
C VAL A 19 -2.97 -14.06 -5.51
N ASP A 20 -2.66 -12.83 -5.88
CA ASP A 20 -3.15 -11.63 -5.22
C ASP A 20 -4.17 -10.93 -6.12
N HIS A 21 -5.38 -10.72 -5.59
CA HIS A 21 -6.47 -10.04 -6.28
C HIS A 21 -6.87 -8.78 -5.52
N ILE A 22 -6.76 -7.63 -6.18
CA ILE A 22 -7.06 -6.33 -5.60
C ILE A 22 -8.20 -5.68 -6.38
N GLU A 23 -9.26 -5.34 -5.65
CA GLU A 23 -10.45 -4.69 -6.19
C GLU A 23 -10.85 -3.46 -5.36
N GLY A 24 -11.39 -2.43 -6.01
CA GLY A 24 -11.92 -1.26 -5.32
C GLY A 24 -11.93 -0.01 -6.17
N PHE A 25 -11.65 1.13 -5.52
CA PHE A 25 -11.62 2.42 -6.20
C PHE A 25 -10.50 3.31 -5.67
N PHE A 26 -10.03 4.17 -6.56
CA PHE A 26 -9.02 5.19 -6.30
C PHE A 26 -9.50 6.55 -6.82
N THR A 27 -9.15 7.63 -6.15
CA THR A 27 -9.42 9.00 -6.59
C THR A 27 -8.17 9.84 -6.43
N ILE A 28 -7.76 10.47 -7.53
CA ILE A 28 -6.58 11.34 -7.60
C ILE A 28 -7.03 12.80 -7.55
N HIS A 29 -6.37 13.60 -6.71
CA HIS A 29 -6.53 15.05 -6.66
C HIS A 29 -5.18 15.75 -6.71
N VAL A 30 -4.88 16.41 -7.83
CA VAL A 30 -3.64 17.19 -7.99
C VAL A 30 -3.92 18.68 -7.79
N PHE A 31 -3.11 19.31 -6.95
CA PHE A 31 -3.15 20.73 -6.64
C PHE A 31 -1.91 21.41 -7.22
N PHE A 32 -2.12 22.45 -8.02
CA PHE A 32 -1.08 23.16 -8.73
C PHE A 32 -0.73 24.49 -8.04
N ALA A 33 0.53 24.89 -8.14
CA ALA A 33 0.99 26.24 -7.80
C ALA A 33 0.57 27.27 -8.86
N LYS A 34 0.76 28.56 -8.58
CA LYS A 34 0.38 29.66 -9.48
C LYS A 34 1.03 29.59 -10.86
N ASN A 35 2.22 29.00 -10.96
CA ASN A 35 2.97 28.81 -12.20
C ASN A 35 2.55 27.55 -12.99
N GLY A 36 1.59 26.77 -12.47
CA GLY A 36 1.12 25.55 -13.11
C GLY A 36 1.85 24.27 -12.69
N ASP A 37 2.88 24.36 -11.83
CA ASP A 37 3.60 23.17 -11.37
C ASP A 37 2.77 22.40 -10.34
N PRO A 38 2.80 21.05 -10.34
CA PRO A 38 2.16 20.26 -9.29
C PRO A 38 2.83 20.54 -7.94
N ARG A 39 2.03 20.70 -6.90
CA ARG A 39 2.50 20.98 -5.53
C ARG A 39 2.14 19.85 -4.57
N ILE A 40 0.91 19.37 -4.67
CA ILE A 40 0.38 18.31 -3.81
C ILE A 40 -0.48 17.39 -4.67
N GLU A 41 -0.34 16.10 -4.48
CA GLU A 41 -1.28 15.09 -4.96
C GLU A 41 -1.85 14.33 -3.77
N ILE A 42 -3.16 14.13 -3.78
CA ILE A 42 -3.88 13.39 -2.74
C ILE A 42 -4.62 12.25 -3.41
N ASP A 43 -4.28 11.07 -2.94
CA ASP A 43 -4.69 9.79 -3.45
C ASP A 43 -5.55 9.11 -2.40
N THR A 44 -6.84 9.03 -2.66
CA THR A 44 -7.80 8.38 -1.75
C THR A 44 -8.28 7.09 -2.34
N PHE A 45 -8.20 6.02 -1.57
CA PHE A 45 -8.57 4.69 -2.04
C PHE A 45 -9.14 3.84 -0.93
N SER A 46 -9.94 2.87 -1.35
CA SER A 46 -10.47 1.82 -0.51
C SER A 46 -10.45 0.56 -1.35
N LEU A 47 -9.45 -0.26 -1.10
CA LEU A 47 -9.15 -1.47 -1.84
C LEU A 47 -9.34 -2.67 -0.91
N LYS A 48 -9.86 -3.74 -1.48
CA LYS A 48 -9.93 -5.04 -0.86
C LYS A 48 -8.91 -5.92 -1.58
N GLU A 49 -8.05 -6.56 -0.81
CA GLU A 49 -6.99 -7.42 -1.29
C GLU A 49 -7.29 -8.85 -0.84
N THR A 50 -7.29 -9.80 -1.76
CA THR A 50 -7.52 -11.22 -1.48
C THR A 50 -6.32 -12.02 -1.96
N VAL A 51 -5.62 -12.62 -1.00
CA VAL A 51 -4.39 -13.36 -1.26
C VAL A 51 -4.66 -14.84 -1.09
N THR A 52 -4.30 -15.65 -2.09
CA THR A 52 -4.68 -17.06 -2.18
C THR A 52 -3.51 -17.94 -2.60
N ASN A 53 -3.34 -19.08 -1.94
CA ASN A 53 -2.51 -20.17 -2.42
C ASN A 53 -3.40 -21.18 -3.17
N PRO A 54 -3.32 -21.27 -4.51
CA PRO A 54 -4.18 -22.15 -5.29
C PRO A 54 -3.86 -23.65 -5.09
N ALA A 55 -2.69 -24.00 -4.56
CA ALA A 55 -2.28 -25.40 -4.37
C ALA A 55 -2.98 -26.06 -3.17
N ASN A 56 -3.25 -25.31 -2.10
CA ASN A 56 -3.94 -25.82 -0.90
C ASN A 56 -5.32 -25.17 -0.66
N GLY A 57 -5.68 -24.13 -1.44
CA GLY A 57 -6.95 -23.41 -1.33
C GLY A 57 -7.03 -22.45 -0.14
N MET A 58 -5.93 -22.22 0.58
CA MET A 58 -5.86 -21.24 1.66
C MET A 58 -5.96 -19.83 1.10
N SER A 59 -6.74 -18.98 1.77
CA SER A 59 -6.98 -17.61 1.35
C SER A 59 -7.30 -16.73 2.55
N PHE A 60 -6.90 -15.46 2.48
CA PHE A 60 -7.38 -14.43 3.40
C PHE A 60 -7.64 -13.14 2.63
N THR A 61 -8.42 -12.26 3.24
CA THR A 61 -8.72 -10.93 2.69
C THR A 61 -8.25 -9.87 3.68
N THR A 62 -7.68 -8.80 3.16
CA THR A 62 -7.38 -7.59 3.92
C THR A 62 -7.87 -6.34 3.17
N THR A 63 -7.69 -5.17 3.79
CA THR A 63 -8.11 -3.89 3.24
C THR A 63 -6.92 -2.96 3.18
N ASN A 64 -6.79 -2.25 2.07
CA ASN A 64 -5.85 -1.16 1.89
C ASN A 64 -6.64 0.14 1.67
N ALA A 65 -6.56 1.07 2.61
CA ALA A 65 -7.32 2.30 2.63
C ALA A 65 -6.43 3.49 3.03
N GLY A 66 -6.36 4.45 2.11
CA GLY A 66 -5.55 5.65 2.22
C GLY A 66 -6.25 6.81 2.97
N PRO A 67 -5.62 7.99 3.00
CA PRO A 67 -4.97 8.55 1.82
C PRO A 67 -3.44 8.38 1.72
N ASN A 68 -2.95 8.43 0.49
CA ASN A 68 -1.57 8.81 0.19
C ASN A 68 -1.52 10.31 -0.13
N ILE A 69 -0.51 11.01 0.36
CA ILE A 69 -0.28 12.43 0.08
C ILE A 69 1.14 12.61 -0.45
N ILE A 70 1.26 13.00 -1.71
CA ILE A 70 2.53 13.32 -2.34
C ILE A 70 2.72 14.84 -2.30
N THR A 71 3.85 15.30 -1.78
CA THR A 71 4.25 16.71 -1.84
C THR A 71 5.45 16.83 -2.77
N PHE A 72 5.35 17.70 -3.77
CA PHE A 72 6.41 17.97 -4.73
C PHE A 72 7.22 19.18 -4.28
N HIS A 73 8.55 19.05 -4.33
CA HIS A 73 9.49 20.10 -3.93
C HIS A 73 10.14 20.77 -5.14
N LYS A 74 10.63 22.00 -4.94
CA LYS A 74 11.20 22.82 -6.03
C LYS A 74 12.50 22.28 -6.60
N ASP A 75 13.22 21.48 -5.82
CA ASP A 75 14.46 20.81 -6.24
C ASP A 75 14.19 19.51 -7.02
N GLY A 76 12.92 19.19 -7.29
CA GLY A 76 12.50 17.97 -7.99
C GLY A 76 12.26 16.79 -7.05
N SER A 77 12.69 16.87 -5.79
CA SER A 77 12.40 15.83 -4.80
C SER A 77 10.90 15.77 -4.45
N SER A 78 10.50 14.69 -3.80
CA SER A 78 9.13 14.55 -3.30
C SER A 78 9.08 13.83 -1.97
N THR A 79 8.01 14.07 -1.21
CA THR A 79 7.67 13.24 -0.05
C THR A 79 6.35 12.54 -0.29
N LEU A 80 6.30 11.23 -0.02
CA LEU A 80 5.08 10.44 0.01
C LEU A 80 4.71 10.18 1.48
N ALA A 81 3.54 10.62 1.90
CA ALA A 81 2.95 10.24 3.18
C ALA A 81 1.87 9.19 2.93
N GLU A 82 2.13 7.94 3.30
CA GLU A 82 1.13 6.87 3.31
C GLU A 82 0.44 6.89 4.67
N ILE A 83 -0.88 7.06 4.67
CA ILE A 83 -1.66 7.28 5.89
C ILE A 83 -2.87 6.35 5.90
N GLY A 84 -3.09 5.70 7.04
CA GLY A 84 -4.25 4.86 7.25
C GLY A 84 -3.84 3.40 7.36
N LEU A 85 -4.51 2.56 6.60
CA LEU A 85 -4.38 1.11 6.68
C LEU A 85 -3.84 0.59 5.37
N VAL A 86 -2.61 0.08 5.35
CA VAL A 86 -2.06 -0.60 4.16
C VAL A 86 -2.51 -2.05 4.15
N SER A 87 -2.33 -2.73 5.29
CA SER A 87 -2.76 -4.12 5.47
C SER A 87 -3.02 -4.42 6.94
N HIS A 88 -4.01 -5.27 7.22
CA HIS A 88 -4.27 -5.80 8.55
C HIS A 88 -4.74 -7.24 8.38
N ILE A 89 -3.85 -8.18 8.65
CA ILE A 89 -4.05 -9.60 8.39
C ILE A 89 -4.51 -10.26 9.69
N ILE A 90 -5.75 -10.74 9.69
CA ILE A 90 -6.37 -11.44 10.81
C ILE A 90 -6.74 -12.85 10.36
N LEU A 91 -6.20 -13.87 11.03
CA LEU A 91 -6.57 -15.26 10.77
C LEU A 91 -7.54 -15.78 11.83
N LYS A 92 -8.53 -16.54 11.37
CA LYS A 92 -9.53 -17.16 12.25
C LYS A 92 -8.84 -18.10 13.25
N GLY A 93 -9.00 -17.82 14.54
CA GLY A 93 -8.43 -18.62 15.63
C GLY A 93 -7.00 -18.26 16.02
N GLN A 94 -6.31 -17.39 15.27
CA GLN A 94 -4.97 -16.89 15.64
C GLN A 94 -4.99 -15.40 16.01
N GLY A 95 -5.96 -14.63 15.51
CA GLY A 95 -6.03 -13.19 15.72
C GLY A 95 -5.23 -12.43 14.67
N GLU A 96 -4.82 -11.21 15.02
CA GLU A 96 -3.92 -10.39 14.19
C GLU A 96 -2.54 -11.06 14.09
N ILE A 97 -2.06 -11.28 12.87
CA ILE A 97 -0.73 -11.86 12.62
C ILE A 97 0.26 -10.86 12.04
N ALA A 98 -0.23 -9.83 11.34
CA ALA A 98 0.57 -8.71 10.86
C ALA A 98 -0.31 -7.50 10.57
N ALA A 99 0.27 -6.31 10.71
CA ALA A 99 -0.39 -5.08 10.31
C ALA A 99 0.61 -4.02 9.82
N GLN A 100 0.17 -3.26 8.82
CA GLN A 100 0.74 -1.99 8.40
C GLN A 100 -0.34 -0.93 8.49
N VAL A 101 -0.31 -0.17 9.59
CA VAL A 101 -1.31 0.83 9.95
C VAL A 101 -0.65 2.02 10.64
N GLY A 102 -1.05 3.21 10.24
CA GLY A 102 -0.57 4.46 10.83
C GLY A 102 -0.13 5.43 9.76
N LYS A 103 1.10 5.92 9.86
CA LYS A 103 1.67 6.89 8.93
C LYS A 103 3.16 6.64 8.75
N ILE A 104 3.58 6.55 7.50
CA ILE A 104 4.99 6.61 7.11
C ILE A 104 5.17 7.76 6.12
N VAL A 105 6.28 8.50 6.25
CA VAL A 105 6.66 9.55 5.30
C VAL A 105 8.02 9.23 4.74
N THR A 106 8.03 8.88 3.45
CA THR A 106 9.23 8.60 2.68
C THR A 106 9.58 9.81 1.83
N THR A 107 10.87 10.02 1.58
CA THR A 107 11.40 11.09 0.74
C THR A 107 12.14 10.48 -0.43
N PHE A 108 11.84 10.96 -1.62
CA PHE A 108 12.46 10.55 -2.87
C PHE A 108 13.25 11.72 -3.47
N ASP A 109 14.40 11.45 -4.05
CA ASP A 109 15.14 12.45 -4.83
C ASP A 109 14.46 12.76 -6.18
N ALA A 110 15.06 13.66 -6.96
CA ALA A 110 14.53 14.07 -8.25
C ALA A 110 14.53 12.96 -9.31
N ASP A 111 15.32 11.89 -9.11
CA ASP A 111 15.38 10.72 -9.99
C ASP A 111 14.40 9.62 -9.54
N GLY A 112 13.67 9.84 -8.45
CA GLY A 112 12.70 8.90 -7.88
C GLY A 112 13.31 7.84 -6.96
N ASN A 113 14.56 7.99 -6.54
CA ASN A 113 15.17 7.06 -5.59
C ASN A 113 14.75 7.41 -4.16
N LEU A 114 14.43 6.40 -3.36
CA LEU A 114 14.20 6.57 -1.93
C LEU A 114 15.49 7.04 -1.24
N ILE A 115 15.45 8.21 -0.61
CA ILE A 115 16.59 8.79 0.10
C ILE A 115 16.40 8.84 1.62
N GLY A 116 15.20 8.56 2.13
CA GLY A 116 15.00 8.39 3.56
C GLY A 116 13.55 8.30 4.01
N ILE A 117 13.38 7.97 5.29
CA ILE A 117 12.11 8.02 6.02
C ILE A 117 12.20 9.20 6.98
N SER A 118 11.33 10.19 6.82
CA SER A 118 11.34 11.43 7.62
C SER A 118 10.37 11.38 8.79
N PHE A 119 9.41 10.45 8.77
CA PHE A 119 8.46 10.22 9.86
C PHE A 119 7.89 8.81 9.81
N GLU A 120 7.70 8.21 10.98
CA GLU A 120 7.04 6.92 11.13
C GLU A 120 6.24 6.89 12.44
N ALA A 121 4.98 6.48 12.35
CA ALA A 121 4.13 6.22 13.49
C ALA A 121 3.12 5.11 13.18
N GLY A 122 2.76 4.33 14.19
CA GLY A 122 1.88 3.18 14.04
C GLY A 122 2.67 1.87 13.96
N LYS A 123 2.04 0.84 13.42
CA LYS A 123 2.58 -0.52 13.34
C LYS A 123 2.93 -0.81 11.88
N HIS A 124 4.15 -1.25 11.62
CA HIS A 124 4.69 -1.47 10.28
C HIS A 124 5.44 -2.81 10.23
N ASP A 125 4.70 -3.92 10.31
CA ASP A 125 5.29 -5.26 10.24
C ASP A 125 5.78 -5.58 8.82
N ASP A 126 6.74 -6.51 8.71
CA ASP A 126 7.04 -7.17 7.44
C ASP A 126 5.89 -8.12 7.08
N LEU A 127 5.18 -7.80 6.00
CA LEU A 127 3.99 -8.56 5.59
C LEU A 127 4.35 -9.89 4.94
N LEU A 128 5.49 -10.00 4.24
CA LEU A 128 5.78 -11.19 3.43
C LEU A 128 5.87 -12.47 4.28
N PRO A 129 6.60 -12.51 5.42
CA PRO A 129 6.62 -13.68 6.29
C PRO A 129 5.24 -14.06 6.82
N ALA A 130 4.40 -13.07 7.13
CA ALA A 130 3.05 -13.30 7.63
C ALA A 130 2.12 -13.88 6.55
N ILE A 131 2.22 -13.36 5.32
CA ILE A 131 1.52 -13.89 4.14
C ILE A 131 1.94 -15.34 3.90
N CYS A 132 3.25 -15.62 3.88
CA CYS A 132 3.76 -16.97 3.67
C CYS A 132 3.27 -17.94 4.75
N ALA A 133 3.32 -17.54 6.02
CA ALA A 133 2.86 -18.38 7.13
C ALA A 133 1.34 -18.62 7.10
N ALA A 134 0.56 -17.63 6.64
CA ALA A 134 -0.90 -17.75 6.52
C ALA A 134 -1.35 -18.70 5.41
N LEU A 135 -0.51 -18.88 4.38
CA LEU A 135 -0.86 -19.58 3.14
C LEU A 135 -0.13 -20.92 2.96
N ALA A 136 0.77 -21.28 3.87
CA ALA A 136 1.49 -22.56 3.86
C ALA A 136 0.57 -23.76 4.15
#